data_AF-A0A6I3HM44-F1
#
_entry.id   AF-A0A6I3HM44-F1
#
_cell.length_a   1.000
_cell.length_b   1.000
_cell.length_c   1.000
_cell.angle_alpha   90.00
_cell.angle_beta   90.00
_cell.angle_gamma   90.00
#
_symmetry.space_group_name_H-M   'P 1'
#
loop_
_entity.id
_entity.type
_entity.pdbx_description
1 polymer ?
#
loop_
_entity_poly.entity_id
_entity_poly.type
_entity_poly.pdbx_seq_one_letter_code
_entity_poly.pdbx_strand_id
1 'polypeptide(L)'
;MGVLVTKLNERHSATRSKILDAGIAIWADHTSSVLVNGFTVARIAAVANVTRSTFYAYWPSTEEYVADLVTHLVDLDTMNYPSIVANLPVDVRPKSGVTDLPQAIVESCRAHFEAAVNDESFGLRMAFLSKADDPAIAAILKDLYRNAEVAQYAPFLTSLERWGRKLREPIDESMMQIIFSALLEGLAARYRLDPDSFSPDAYGLALLPLLVTLTRRPEDNRGLYEIVDSINSWPAVGLAGKLRDHEAAGDQGSAAIAETSMREVTIAIRRLLARIGFGELSMSEIAAVTGYSESTLQQMFGSRPGIAMCLLFINCYERYQTVDPDLSGIALVREFIDINTDEIQRNPVIAQNMMLLLSGHTAQPRYELIDFDSRPSFDAAIKDAFARGELRSGLDPQQFSWVLQRTLLFEAGPLANATPEIDAVELLLQAAGAPPREDASTSTTV
;
A
#
# COMPACT_ATOMS: atom_id res chain seq x y z
N MET A 1 -22.67 -52.56 -33.78
CA MET A 1 -21.63 -52.67 -32.73
C MET A 1 -21.14 -51.31 -32.23
N GLY A 2 -20.84 -50.33 -33.09
CA GLY A 2 -20.34 -49.00 -32.65
C GLY A 2 -21.22 -48.27 -31.62
N VAL A 3 -22.54 -48.16 -31.85
CA VAL A 3 -23.47 -47.44 -30.94
C VAL A 3 -23.60 -48.09 -29.55
N LEU A 4 -23.40 -49.40 -29.45
CA LEU A 4 -23.46 -50.14 -28.18
C LEU A 4 -22.19 -49.96 -27.35
N VAL A 5 -21.03 -49.89 -28.01
CA VAL A 5 -19.73 -49.61 -27.37
C VAL A 5 -19.67 -48.15 -26.89
N THR A 6 -20.19 -47.20 -27.69
CA THR A 6 -20.26 -45.79 -27.28
C THR A 6 -21.19 -45.60 -26.07
N LYS A 7 -22.39 -46.20 -26.07
CA LYS A 7 -23.30 -46.15 -24.92
C LYS A 7 -22.77 -46.85 -23.67
N LEU A 8 -21.96 -47.92 -23.84
CA LEU A 8 -21.30 -48.56 -22.71
C LEU A 8 -20.20 -47.67 -22.13
N ASN A 9 -19.36 -47.07 -22.98
CA ASN A 9 -18.29 -46.14 -22.55
C ASN A 9 -18.86 -44.88 -21.89
N GLU A 10 -19.97 -44.34 -22.40
CA GLU A 10 -20.68 -43.21 -21.77
C GLU A 10 -21.27 -43.58 -20.40
N ARG A 11 -21.87 -44.77 -20.27
CA ARG A 11 -22.38 -45.25 -18.97
C ARG A 11 -21.26 -45.57 -17.98
N HIS A 12 -20.13 -46.10 -18.47
CA HIS A 12 -18.93 -46.37 -17.67
C HIS A 12 -18.38 -45.04 -17.12
N SER A 13 -18.24 -44.03 -17.99
CA SER A 13 -17.79 -42.69 -17.62
C SER A 13 -18.75 -42.01 -16.61
N ALA A 14 -20.06 -42.04 -16.86
CA ALA A 14 -21.05 -41.43 -15.97
C ALA A 14 -21.09 -42.07 -14.58
N THR A 15 -20.90 -43.39 -14.49
CA THR A 15 -20.85 -44.09 -13.19
C THR A 15 -19.56 -43.78 -12.44
N ARG A 16 -18.43 -43.69 -13.14
CA ARG A 16 -17.15 -43.26 -12.54
C ARG A 16 -17.28 -41.86 -11.93
N SER A 17 -17.74 -40.88 -12.70
CA SER A 17 -17.95 -39.50 -12.20
C SER A 17 -18.88 -39.46 -11.01
N LYS A 18 -20.01 -40.18 -11.05
CA LYS A 18 -20.95 -40.26 -9.92
C LYS A 18 -20.30 -40.75 -8.62
N ILE A 19 -19.37 -41.69 -8.70
CA ILE A 19 -18.66 -42.22 -7.52
C ILE A 19 -17.59 -41.23 -7.02
N LEU A 20 -16.97 -40.47 -7.92
CA LEU A 20 -16.02 -39.40 -7.56
C LEU A 20 -16.75 -38.21 -6.92
N ASP A 21 -17.87 -37.77 -7.50
CA ASP A 21 -18.74 -36.71 -6.97
C ASP A 21 -19.26 -37.08 -5.57
N ALA A 22 -19.60 -38.36 -5.34
CA ALA A 22 -19.97 -38.84 -4.01
C ALA A 22 -18.84 -38.72 -2.99
N GLY A 23 -17.58 -38.90 -3.42
CA GLY A 23 -16.40 -38.65 -2.59
C GLY A 23 -16.28 -37.19 -2.16
N ILE A 24 -16.48 -36.27 -3.10
CA ILE A 24 -16.48 -34.82 -2.85
C ILE A 24 -17.61 -34.45 -1.88
N ALA A 25 -18.84 -34.92 -2.14
CA ALA A 25 -20.00 -34.66 -1.28
C ALA A 25 -19.80 -35.19 0.15
N ILE A 26 -19.21 -36.39 0.31
CA ILE A 26 -18.87 -36.93 1.64
C ILE A 26 -17.90 -36.00 2.38
N TRP A 27 -16.94 -35.41 1.68
CA TRP A 27 -15.99 -34.49 2.27
C TRP A 27 -16.65 -33.17 2.69
N ALA A 28 -17.47 -32.59 1.81
CA ALA A 28 -18.18 -31.33 2.06
C ALA A 28 -19.13 -31.44 3.26
N ASP A 29 -19.92 -32.51 3.33
CA ASP A 29 -20.94 -32.66 4.37
C ASP A 29 -20.37 -33.13 5.73
N HIS A 30 -19.22 -33.80 5.74
CA HIS A 30 -18.73 -34.52 6.94
C HIS A 30 -17.22 -34.48 7.13
N THR A 31 -16.59 -33.32 6.91
CA THR A 31 -15.13 -33.12 6.92
C THR A 31 -14.43 -33.75 8.13
N SER A 32 -14.94 -33.53 9.35
CA SER A 32 -14.35 -34.07 10.59
C SER A 32 -14.38 -35.61 10.63
N SER A 33 -15.45 -36.22 10.11
CA SER A 33 -15.57 -37.68 10.07
C SER A 33 -14.63 -38.29 9.03
N VAL A 34 -14.33 -37.61 7.94
CA VAL A 34 -13.40 -38.13 6.93
C VAL A 34 -11.96 -38.05 7.42
N LEU A 35 -11.60 -36.99 8.14
CA LEU A 35 -10.27 -36.88 8.76
C LEU A 35 -10.02 -37.98 9.82
N VAL A 36 -11.05 -38.37 10.58
CA VAL A 36 -10.92 -39.37 11.65
C VAL A 36 -11.05 -40.81 11.14
N ASN A 37 -11.99 -41.07 10.23
CA ASN A 37 -12.33 -42.44 9.79
C ASN A 37 -11.95 -42.75 8.34
N GLY A 38 -11.40 -41.79 7.61
CA GLY A 38 -11.06 -41.90 6.21
C GLY A 38 -12.26 -42.04 5.27
N PHE A 39 -11.95 -42.19 3.99
CA PHE A 39 -12.91 -42.61 2.98
C PHE A 39 -13.11 -44.12 3.05
N THR A 40 -14.33 -44.57 3.36
CA THR A 40 -14.66 -45.99 3.28
C THR A 40 -15.43 -46.30 2.01
N VAL A 41 -15.05 -47.37 1.31
CA VAL A 41 -15.74 -47.84 0.10
C VAL A 41 -17.23 -48.06 0.34
N ALA A 42 -17.59 -48.53 1.54
CA ALA A 42 -18.98 -48.71 1.96
C ALA A 42 -19.79 -47.41 1.90
N ARG A 43 -19.22 -46.33 2.44
CA ARG A 43 -19.86 -45.02 2.52
C ARG A 43 -19.94 -44.37 1.14
N ILE A 44 -18.85 -44.40 0.38
CA ILE A 44 -18.80 -43.88 -0.99
C ILE A 44 -19.84 -44.57 -1.86
N ALA A 45 -19.88 -45.91 -1.84
CA ALA A 45 -20.83 -46.67 -2.62
C ALA A 45 -22.29 -46.36 -2.22
N ALA A 46 -22.56 -46.18 -0.92
CA ALA A 46 -23.89 -45.81 -0.44
C ALA A 46 -24.32 -44.42 -0.94
N VAL A 47 -23.46 -43.41 -0.85
CA VAL A 47 -23.76 -42.03 -1.32
C VAL A 47 -23.90 -41.99 -2.84
N ALA A 48 -23.04 -42.70 -3.57
CA ALA A 48 -23.14 -42.83 -5.03
C ALA A 48 -24.32 -43.71 -5.48
N ASN A 49 -25.05 -44.34 -4.56
CA ASN A 49 -26.11 -45.32 -4.84
C ASN A 49 -25.63 -46.43 -5.81
N VAL A 50 -24.51 -47.06 -5.48
CA VAL A 50 -23.91 -48.20 -6.17
C VAL A 50 -23.48 -49.29 -5.17
N THR A 51 -23.10 -50.46 -5.67
CA THR A 51 -22.58 -51.55 -4.81
C THR A 51 -21.07 -51.43 -4.61
N ARG A 52 -20.52 -52.06 -3.55
CA ARG A 52 -19.06 -52.16 -3.38
C ARG A 52 -18.37 -52.89 -4.54
N SER A 53 -19.02 -53.90 -5.13
CA SER A 53 -18.46 -54.58 -6.30
C SER A 53 -18.43 -53.66 -7.52
N THR A 54 -19.40 -52.75 -7.65
CA THR A 54 -19.36 -51.71 -8.69
C THR A 54 -18.16 -50.79 -8.47
N PHE A 55 -17.89 -50.35 -7.24
CA PHE A 55 -16.71 -49.54 -6.93
C PHE A 55 -15.40 -50.25 -7.35
N TYR A 56 -15.20 -51.50 -6.90
CA TYR A 56 -13.98 -52.26 -7.18
C TYR A 56 -13.82 -52.65 -8.67
N ALA A 57 -14.86 -52.50 -9.48
CA ALA A 57 -14.75 -52.66 -10.93
C ALA A 57 -14.02 -51.47 -11.61
N TYR A 58 -14.01 -50.29 -10.98
CA TYR A 58 -13.30 -49.10 -11.46
C TYR A 58 -11.95 -48.93 -10.77
N TRP A 59 -11.91 -49.14 -9.45
CA TRP A 59 -10.70 -48.96 -8.65
C TRP A 59 -10.38 -50.23 -7.86
N PRO A 60 -9.34 -50.99 -8.25
CA PRO A 60 -8.86 -52.15 -7.50
C PRO A 60 -8.51 -51.87 -6.04
N SER A 61 -8.11 -50.64 -5.73
CA SER A 61 -7.65 -50.19 -4.41
C SER A 61 -8.25 -48.84 -4.01
N THR A 62 -8.18 -48.51 -2.71
CA THR A 62 -8.65 -47.19 -2.22
C THR A 62 -7.66 -46.10 -2.61
N GLU A 63 -6.39 -46.45 -2.70
CA GLU A 63 -5.29 -45.60 -3.13
C GLU A 63 -5.48 -45.13 -4.57
N GLU A 64 -5.84 -46.04 -5.48
CA GLU A 64 -6.16 -45.67 -6.87
C GLU A 64 -7.40 -44.78 -6.95
N TYR A 65 -8.42 -45.04 -6.14
CA TYR A 65 -9.59 -44.15 -6.06
C TYR A 65 -9.21 -42.76 -5.55
N VAL A 66 -8.36 -42.66 -4.52
CA VAL A 66 -7.92 -41.38 -3.97
C VAL A 66 -7.12 -40.60 -5.01
N ALA A 67 -6.19 -41.23 -5.71
CA ALA A 67 -5.46 -40.58 -6.80
C ALA A 67 -6.42 -40.06 -7.88
N ASP A 68 -7.42 -40.86 -8.26
CA ASP A 68 -8.40 -40.50 -9.27
C ASP A 68 -9.37 -39.40 -8.82
N LEU A 69 -9.72 -39.40 -7.52
CA LEU A 69 -10.52 -38.37 -6.87
C LEU A 69 -9.79 -37.04 -6.85
N VAL A 70 -8.48 -37.04 -6.58
CA VAL A 70 -7.65 -35.82 -6.64
C VAL A 70 -7.61 -35.30 -8.07
N THR A 71 -7.38 -36.16 -9.08
CA THR A 71 -7.41 -35.72 -10.48
C THR A 71 -8.78 -35.12 -10.86
N HIS A 72 -9.88 -35.76 -10.46
CA HIS A 72 -11.23 -35.25 -10.71
C HIS A 72 -11.49 -33.90 -10.01
N LEU A 73 -10.93 -33.71 -8.81
CA LEU A 73 -10.98 -32.43 -8.10
C LEU A 73 -10.25 -31.34 -8.89
N VAL A 74 -9.06 -31.65 -9.42
CA VAL A 74 -8.26 -30.71 -10.24
C VAL A 74 -9.00 -30.29 -11.50
N ASP A 75 -9.69 -31.22 -12.16
CA ASP A 75 -10.48 -30.92 -13.35
C ASP A 75 -11.65 -29.97 -13.02
N LEU A 76 -12.32 -30.17 -11.90
CA LEU A 76 -13.39 -29.28 -11.42
C LEU A 76 -12.86 -27.90 -11.03
N ASP A 77 -11.73 -27.84 -10.34
CA ASP A 77 -11.05 -26.61 -9.95
C ASP A 77 -10.68 -25.77 -11.18
N THR A 78 -10.09 -26.40 -12.20
CA THR A 78 -9.65 -25.71 -13.42
C THR A 78 -10.82 -25.04 -14.16
N MET A 79 -12.04 -25.57 -14.03
CA MET A 79 -13.24 -25.01 -14.67
C MET A 79 -13.91 -23.90 -13.86
N ASN A 80 -13.76 -23.89 -12.54
CA ASN A 80 -14.55 -23.03 -11.64
C ASN A 80 -13.73 -21.97 -10.89
N TYR A 81 -12.40 -22.00 -10.94
CA TYR A 81 -11.58 -21.04 -10.23
C TYR A 81 -11.59 -19.66 -10.93
N PRO A 82 -12.13 -18.60 -10.30
CA PRO A 82 -12.21 -17.31 -10.95
C PRO A 82 -10.85 -16.63 -11.03
N SER A 83 -10.55 -16.00 -12.17
CA SER A 83 -9.34 -15.20 -12.31
C SER A 83 -9.41 -13.94 -11.43
N ILE A 84 -8.28 -13.57 -10.82
CA ILE A 84 -8.13 -12.32 -10.05
C ILE A 84 -8.50 -11.06 -10.84
N VAL A 85 -8.44 -11.12 -12.17
CA VAL A 85 -8.78 -10.00 -13.07
C VAL A 85 -10.13 -10.15 -13.75
N ALA A 86 -10.90 -11.19 -13.45
CA ALA A 86 -12.21 -11.42 -14.08
C ALA A 86 -13.16 -10.23 -13.92
N ASN A 87 -13.02 -9.49 -12.82
CA ASN A 87 -13.83 -8.32 -12.49
C ASN A 87 -13.08 -6.99 -12.69
N LEU A 88 -11.85 -7.00 -13.20
CA LEU A 88 -11.12 -5.76 -13.46
C LEU A 88 -11.61 -5.10 -14.75
N PRO A 89 -11.77 -3.77 -14.77
CA PRO A 89 -12.14 -3.06 -16.00
C PRO A 89 -11.10 -3.33 -17.10
N VAL A 90 -11.55 -3.94 -18.19
CA VAL A 90 -10.73 -4.31 -19.35
C VAL A 90 -10.14 -3.06 -20.05
N ASP A 91 -10.79 -1.92 -19.88
CA ASP A 91 -10.40 -0.60 -20.37
C ASP A 91 -10.25 0.39 -19.19
N VAL A 92 -9.04 0.55 -18.64
CA VAL A 92 -8.71 1.70 -17.75
C VAL A 92 -8.35 2.94 -18.58
N ARG A 93 -8.85 3.05 -19.82
CA ARG A 93 -8.79 4.33 -20.54
C ARG A 93 -9.78 5.26 -19.84
N PRO A 94 -9.35 6.45 -19.38
CA PRO A 94 -10.19 7.36 -18.63
C PRO A 94 -11.30 7.91 -19.53
N LYS A 95 -12.37 7.14 -19.68
CA LYS A 95 -13.64 7.62 -20.21
C LYS A 95 -14.37 8.22 -19.03
N SER A 96 -14.18 9.53 -18.87
CA SER A 96 -14.90 10.42 -17.95
C SER A 96 -14.89 10.01 -16.46
N GLY A 97 -13.97 10.60 -15.69
CA GLY A 97 -14.05 10.63 -14.22
C GLY A 97 -13.43 9.42 -13.52
N VAL A 98 -12.17 9.59 -13.10
CA VAL A 98 -11.46 8.89 -12.01
C VAL A 98 -11.94 7.45 -11.74
N THR A 99 -11.47 6.49 -12.53
CA THR A 99 -11.41 5.10 -12.06
C THR A 99 -10.28 5.04 -11.03
N ASP A 100 -10.62 4.92 -9.75
CA ASP A 100 -9.66 4.66 -8.69
C ASP A 100 -9.15 3.22 -8.82
N LEU A 101 -8.07 3.04 -9.59
CA LEU A 101 -7.46 1.74 -9.85
C LEU A 101 -7.15 0.95 -8.55
N PRO A 102 -6.58 1.57 -7.49
CA PRO A 102 -6.50 0.96 -6.16
C PRO A 102 -7.81 0.34 -5.66
N GLN A 103 -8.91 1.08 -5.71
CA GLN A 103 -10.22 0.58 -5.28
C GLN A 103 -10.68 -0.60 -6.16
N ALA A 104 -10.57 -0.48 -7.48
CA ALA A 104 -10.94 -1.56 -8.41
C ALA A 104 -10.13 -2.85 -8.17
N ILE A 105 -8.84 -2.72 -7.82
CA ILE A 105 -7.99 -3.85 -7.45
C ILE A 105 -8.52 -4.52 -6.17
N VAL A 106 -8.83 -3.74 -5.12
CA VAL A 106 -9.34 -4.29 -3.86
C VAL A 106 -10.67 -5.01 -4.09
N GLU A 107 -11.59 -4.42 -4.85
CA GLU A 107 -12.89 -5.02 -5.17
C GLU A 107 -12.74 -6.33 -5.97
N SER A 108 -11.86 -6.36 -6.97
CA SER A 108 -11.61 -7.59 -7.73
C SER A 108 -10.96 -8.67 -6.87
N CYS A 109 -10.05 -8.29 -5.97
CA CYS A 109 -9.45 -9.20 -5.01
C CYS A 109 -10.49 -9.75 -4.03
N ARG A 110 -11.40 -8.91 -3.52
CA ARG A 110 -12.50 -9.36 -2.65
C ARG A 110 -13.34 -10.43 -3.33
N ALA A 111 -13.77 -10.19 -4.57
CA ALA A 111 -14.57 -11.16 -5.32
C ALA A 111 -13.82 -12.47 -5.57
N HIS A 112 -12.51 -12.40 -5.90
CA HIS A 112 -11.66 -13.57 -6.05
C HIS A 112 -11.51 -14.35 -4.73
N PHE A 113 -11.32 -13.64 -3.62
CA PHE A 113 -11.22 -14.23 -2.29
C PHE A 113 -12.52 -14.91 -1.85
N GLU A 114 -13.66 -14.24 -2.00
CA GLU A 114 -14.97 -14.78 -1.65
C GLU A 114 -15.28 -16.04 -2.48
N ALA A 115 -14.93 -16.05 -3.76
CA ALA A 115 -15.11 -17.24 -4.57
C ALA A 115 -14.23 -18.41 -4.10
N ALA A 116 -12.96 -18.16 -3.75
CA ALA A 116 -12.08 -19.19 -3.20
C ALA A 116 -12.58 -19.74 -1.85
N VAL A 117 -13.10 -18.87 -0.97
CA VAL A 117 -13.63 -19.27 0.34
C VAL A 117 -14.95 -20.03 0.21
N ASN A 118 -15.77 -19.71 -0.78
CA ASN A 118 -17.05 -20.40 -1.03
C ASN A 118 -16.91 -21.65 -1.91
N ASP A 119 -15.72 -21.95 -2.41
CA ASP A 119 -15.44 -23.12 -3.23
C ASP A 119 -15.48 -24.42 -2.38
N GLU A 120 -16.45 -25.28 -2.65
CA GLU A 120 -16.64 -26.55 -1.96
C GLU A 120 -15.40 -27.46 -2.05
N SER A 121 -14.61 -27.34 -3.13
CA SER A 121 -13.39 -28.12 -3.34
C SER A 121 -12.21 -27.64 -2.49
N PHE A 122 -12.18 -26.37 -2.08
CA PHE A 122 -11.02 -25.75 -1.43
C PHE A 122 -10.60 -26.50 -0.16
N GLY A 123 -11.59 -26.96 0.63
CA GLY A 123 -11.32 -27.69 1.86
C GLY A 123 -10.69 -29.06 1.60
N LEU A 124 -11.08 -29.69 0.50
CA LEU A 124 -10.53 -30.97 0.07
C LEU A 124 -9.10 -30.79 -0.49
N ARG A 125 -8.85 -29.72 -1.26
CA ARG A 125 -7.51 -29.34 -1.72
C ARG A 125 -6.55 -29.13 -0.56
N MET A 126 -6.96 -28.35 0.44
CA MET A 126 -6.16 -28.12 1.66
C MET A 126 -5.88 -29.42 2.44
N ALA A 127 -6.82 -30.35 2.43
CA ALA A 127 -6.60 -31.65 3.06
C ALA A 127 -5.61 -32.52 2.29
N PHE A 128 -5.64 -32.51 0.96
CA PHE A 128 -4.67 -33.26 0.16
C PHE A 128 -3.25 -32.68 0.25
N LEU A 129 -3.08 -31.40 0.58
CA LEU A 129 -1.76 -30.86 0.92
C LEU A 129 -1.11 -31.61 2.12
N SER A 130 -1.91 -32.12 3.06
CA SER A 130 -1.38 -32.96 4.16
C SER A 130 -0.83 -34.32 3.70
N LYS A 131 -1.07 -34.69 2.44
CA LYS A 131 -0.58 -35.91 1.80
C LYS A 131 0.53 -35.63 0.78
N ALA A 132 1.11 -34.44 0.78
CA ALA A 132 2.18 -34.07 -0.15
C ALA A 132 3.46 -34.92 -0.04
N ASP A 133 3.61 -35.71 1.03
CA ASP A 133 4.71 -36.70 1.16
C ASP A 133 4.52 -37.93 0.25
N ASP A 134 3.30 -38.19 -0.24
CA ASP A 134 3.03 -39.22 -1.24
C ASP A 134 3.41 -38.70 -2.64
N PRO A 135 4.38 -39.30 -3.34
CA PRO A 135 4.83 -38.83 -4.65
C PRO A 135 3.74 -38.76 -5.72
N ALA A 136 2.75 -39.66 -5.67
CA ALA A 136 1.65 -39.67 -6.64
C ALA A 136 0.71 -38.49 -6.42
N ILE A 137 0.36 -38.22 -5.16
CA ILE A 137 -0.48 -37.07 -4.80
C ILE A 137 0.27 -35.76 -5.04
N ALA A 138 1.55 -35.70 -4.68
CA ALA A 138 2.40 -34.54 -4.93
C ALA A 138 2.51 -34.19 -6.42
N ALA A 139 2.55 -35.20 -7.30
CA ALA A 139 2.56 -34.98 -8.74
C ALA A 139 1.26 -34.32 -9.22
N ILE A 140 0.10 -34.82 -8.76
CA ILE A 140 -1.21 -34.27 -9.16
C ILE A 140 -1.38 -32.84 -8.63
N LEU A 141 -0.98 -32.56 -7.38
CA LEU A 141 -1.04 -31.21 -6.81
C LEU A 141 -0.10 -30.23 -7.54
N LYS A 142 1.07 -30.69 -7.99
CA LYS A 142 1.97 -29.87 -8.84
C LYS A 142 1.33 -29.54 -10.18
N ASP A 143 0.59 -30.47 -10.77
CA ASP A 143 -0.12 -30.24 -12.03
C ASP A 143 -1.29 -29.26 -11.85
N LEU A 144 -2.00 -29.34 -10.72
CA LEU A 144 -3.02 -28.34 -10.35
C LEU A 144 -2.46 -26.92 -10.33
N TYR A 145 -1.36 -26.68 -9.61
CA TYR A 145 -0.77 -25.34 -9.55
C TYR A 145 -0.25 -24.86 -10.91
N ARG A 146 0.29 -25.76 -11.74
CA ARG A 146 0.69 -25.42 -13.13
C ARG A 146 -0.51 -25.09 -14.02
N ASN A 147 -1.64 -25.77 -13.87
CA ASN A 147 -2.85 -25.45 -14.64
C ASN A 147 -3.46 -24.11 -14.18
N ALA A 148 -3.44 -23.85 -12.87
CA ALA A 148 -3.85 -22.57 -12.31
C ALA A 148 -2.99 -21.40 -12.84
N GLU A 149 -1.69 -21.61 -13.07
CA GLU A 149 -0.78 -20.63 -13.68
C GLU A 149 -1.33 -20.10 -15.00
N VAL A 150 -1.63 -21.04 -15.91
CA VAL A 150 -2.10 -20.72 -17.27
C VAL A 150 -3.47 -20.07 -17.25
N ALA A 151 -4.41 -20.60 -16.46
CA ALA A 151 -5.80 -20.14 -16.47
C ALA A 151 -6.01 -18.81 -15.73
N GLN A 152 -5.25 -18.54 -14.66
CA GLN A 152 -5.54 -17.44 -13.74
C GLN A 152 -4.57 -16.26 -13.90
N TYR A 153 -3.28 -16.54 -14.12
CA TYR A 153 -2.22 -15.54 -14.01
C TYR A 153 -1.83 -14.91 -15.36
N ALA A 154 -1.93 -15.65 -16.47
CA ALA A 154 -1.70 -15.07 -17.79
C ALA A 154 -2.62 -13.86 -18.11
N PRO A 155 -3.92 -13.87 -17.77
CA PRO A 155 -4.78 -12.69 -17.89
C PRO A 155 -4.34 -11.52 -16.98
N PHE A 156 -3.80 -11.83 -15.80
CA PHE A 156 -3.31 -10.83 -14.87
C PHE A 156 -2.06 -10.12 -15.40
N LEU A 157 -1.10 -10.84 -15.99
CA LEU A 157 0.08 -10.25 -16.63
C LEU A 157 -0.31 -9.33 -17.80
N THR A 158 -1.29 -9.74 -18.60
CA THR A 158 -1.87 -8.89 -19.65
C THR A 158 -2.45 -7.59 -19.09
N SER A 159 -3.03 -7.63 -17.89
CA SER A 159 -3.58 -6.45 -17.21
C SER A 159 -2.47 -5.52 -16.71
N LEU A 160 -1.36 -6.06 -16.17
CA LEU A 160 -0.20 -5.27 -15.78
C LEU A 160 0.36 -4.46 -16.95
N GLU A 161 0.53 -5.09 -18.12
CA GLU A 161 1.01 -4.42 -19.32
C GLU A 161 0.09 -3.26 -19.73
N ARG A 162 -1.23 -3.45 -19.66
CA ARG A 162 -2.22 -2.40 -19.95
C ARG A 162 -2.18 -1.26 -18.95
N TRP A 163 -1.82 -1.52 -17.70
CA TRP A 163 -1.57 -0.49 -16.68
C TRP A 163 -0.19 0.17 -16.84
N GLY A 164 0.58 -0.19 -17.87
CA GLY A 164 1.92 0.33 -18.09
C GLY A 164 2.91 -0.16 -17.03
N ARG A 165 2.76 -1.41 -16.57
CA ARG A 165 3.66 -2.04 -15.59
C ARG A 165 4.22 -3.36 -16.13
N LYS A 166 5.41 -3.71 -15.68
CA LYS A 166 6.12 -4.98 -15.90
C LYS A 166 6.61 -5.52 -14.56
N LEU A 167 6.94 -6.80 -14.48
CA LEU A 167 7.53 -7.37 -13.27
C LEU A 167 8.90 -6.73 -12.96
N ARG A 168 9.20 -6.59 -11.66
CA ARG A 168 10.46 -6.04 -11.16
C ARG A 168 11.41 -7.17 -10.81
N GLU A 169 12.63 -7.13 -11.32
CA GLU A 169 13.65 -8.15 -11.02
C GLU A 169 13.95 -8.25 -9.51
N PRO A 170 14.19 -9.46 -8.97
CA PRO A 170 14.30 -10.75 -9.65
C PRO A 170 12.95 -11.48 -9.84
N ILE A 171 11.81 -10.81 -9.62
CA ILE A 171 10.50 -11.42 -9.71
C ILE A 171 10.17 -11.75 -11.17
N ASP A 172 9.92 -13.03 -11.43
CA ASP A 172 9.36 -13.54 -12.67
C ASP A 172 7.89 -13.95 -12.50
N GLU A 173 7.29 -14.41 -13.60
CA GLU A 173 5.87 -14.80 -13.63
C GLU A 173 5.55 -15.93 -12.64
N SER A 174 6.47 -16.89 -12.50
CA SER A 174 6.32 -18.04 -11.59
C SER A 174 6.40 -17.60 -10.13
N MET A 175 7.35 -16.74 -9.77
CA MET A 175 7.43 -16.17 -8.41
C MET A 175 6.19 -15.36 -8.07
N MET A 176 5.68 -14.56 -9.00
CA MET A 176 4.47 -13.77 -8.80
C MET A 176 3.26 -14.65 -8.51
N GLN A 177 3.09 -15.73 -9.28
CA GLN A 177 2.05 -16.72 -9.05
C GLN A 177 2.15 -17.33 -7.65
N ILE A 178 3.34 -17.82 -7.27
CA ILE A 178 3.55 -18.47 -5.98
C ILE A 178 3.18 -17.53 -4.83
N ILE A 179 3.58 -16.26 -4.91
CA ILE A 179 3.25 -15.25 -3.88
C ILE A 179 1.73 -15.07 -3.76
N PHE A 180 1.05 -14.97 -4.91
CA PHE A 180 -0.37 -14.65 -4.95
C PHE A 180 -1.25 -15.83 -4.51
N SER A 181 -0.93 -17.04 -4.97
CA SER A 181 -1.64 -18.26 -4.57
C SER A 181 -1.41 -18.55 -3.10
N ALA A 182 -0.17 -18.45 -2.60
CA ALA A 182 0.14 -18.67 -1.19
C ALA A 182 -0.58 -17.66 -0.28
N LEU A 183 -0.64 -16.39 -0.69
CA LEU A 183 -1.36 -15.36 0.07
C LEU A 183 -2.87 -15.64 0.10
N LEU A 184 -3.47 -15.96 -1.04
CA LEU A 184 -4.88 -16.28 -1.15
C LEU A 184 -5.25 -17.52 -0.31
N GLU A 185 -4.54 -18.63 -0.51
CA GLU A 185 -4.83 -19.90 0.17
C GLU A 185 -4.60 -19.79 1.68
N GLY A 186 -3.53 -19.09 2.11
CA GLY A 186 -3.25 -18.84 3.52
C GLY A 186 -4.33 -18.01 4.21
N LEU A 187 -4.79 -16.92 3.57
CA LEU A 187 -5.88 -16.10 4.09
C LEU A 187 -7.20 -16.86 4.07
N ALA A 188 -7.54 -17.56 2.98
CA ALA A 188 -8.78 -18.32 2.86
C ALA A 188 -8.85 -19.44 3.93
N ALA A 189 -7.73 -20.13 4.20
CA ALA A 189 -7.64 -21.11 5.26
C ALA A 189 -7.88 -20.49 6.65
N ARG A 190 -7.28 -19.33 6.95
CA ARG A 190 -7.51 -18.62 8.22
C ARG A 190 -8.96 -18.14 8.35
N TYR A 191 -9.54 -17.59 7.29
CA TYR A 191 -10.90 -17.09 7.26
C TYR A 191 -11.93 -18.19 7.50
N ARG A 192 -11.74 -19.38 6.90
CA ARG A 192 -12.64 -20.52 7.14
C ARG A 192 -12.65 -21.01 8.59
N LEU A 193 -11.55 -20.81 9.32
CA LEU A 193 -11.48 -21.15 10.75
C LEU A 193 -12.10 -20.07 11.64
N ASP A 194 -11.98 -18.81 11.24
CA ASP A 194 -12.35 -17.64 12.05
C ASP A 194 -12.75 -16.46 11.14
N PRO A 195 -13.98 -16.47 10.59
CA PRO A 195 -14.43 -15.45 9.63
C PRO A 195 -14.47 -14.03 10.21
N ASP A 196 -14.63 -13.92 11.52
CA ASP A 196 -14.71 -12.63 12.22
C ASP A 196 -13.33 -12.02 12.50
N SER A 197 -12.24 -12.74 12.22
CA SER A 197 -10.89 -12.27 12.53
C SER A 197 -10.39 -11.16 11.61
N PHE A 198 -10.91 -11.04 10.39
CA PHE A 198 -10.56 -9.96 9.46
C PHE A 198 -11.60 -9.78 8.34
N SER A 199 -11.62 -8.61 7.72
CA SER A 199 -12.48 -8.32 6.55
C SER A 199 -11.97 -9.05 5.29
N PRO A 200 -12.85 -9.58 4.41
CA PRO A 200 -12.48 -10.09 3.09
C PRO A 200 -11.60 -9.14 2.25
N ASP A 201 -11.66 -7.83 2.52
CA ASP A 201 -10.79 -6.82 1.91
C ASP A 201 -9.32 -6.97 2.23
N ALA A 202 -8.96 -7.68 3.30
CA ALA A 202 -7.59 -7.86 3.73
C ALA A 202 -6.72 -8.47 2.62
N TYR A 203 -7.29 -9.34 1.78
CA TYR A 203 -6.57 -9.89 0.63
C TYR A 203 -6.17 -8.80 -0.38
N GLY A 204 -7.12 -7.94 -0.78
CA GLY A 204 -6.84 -6.82 -1.69
C GLY A 204 -5.92 -5.77 -1.07
N LEU A 205 -6.11 -5.46 0.21
CA LEU A 205 -5.29 -4.51 0.96
C LEU A 205 -3.85 -5.01 1.16
N ALA A 206 -3.63 -6.32 1.26
CA ALA A 206 -2.31 -6.92 1.29
C ALA A 206 -1.66 -6.97 -0.10
N LEU A 207 -2.46 -7.25 -1.14
CA LEU A 207 -1.96 -7.38 -2.51
C LEU A 207 -1.57 -6.04 -3.12
N LEU A 208 -2.32 -4.97 -2.84
CA LEU A 208 -2.09 -3.64 -3.40
C LEU A 208 -0.64 -3.12 -3.18
N PRO A 209 -0.09 -3.09 -1.94
CA PRO A 209 1.31 -2.68 -1.74
C PRO A 209 2.31 -3.67 -2.35
N LEU A 210 2.00 -4.97 -2.38
CA LEU A 210 2.82 -5.98 -3.07
C LEU A 210 2.87 -5.69 -4.57
N LEU A 211 1.76 -5.33 -5.21
CA LEU A 211 1.73 -4.98 -6.63
C LEU A 211 2.65 -3.80 -6.94
N VAL A 212 2.61 -2.74 -6.13
CA VAL A 212 3.50 -1.57 -6.28
C VAL A 212 4.97 -1.97 -6.12
N THR A 213 5.24 -2.90 -5.22
CA THR A 213 6.60 -3.35 -4.87
C THR A 213 7.18 -4.35 -5.87
N LEU A 214 6.38 -5.30 -6.35
CA LEU A 214 6.81 -6.39 -7.24
C LEU A 214 6.74 -6.01 -8.73
N THR A 215 6.15 -4.87 -9.07
CA THR A 215 6.05 -4.38 -10.45
C THR A 215 6.64 -2.98 -10.59
N ARG A 216 7.08 -2.65 -11.80
CA ARG A 216 7.72 -1.38 -12.15
C ARG A 216 7.15 -0.85 -13.45
N ARG A 217 7.26 0.46 -13.69
CA ARG A 217 6.97 1.01 -15.01
C ARG A 217 8.10 0.64 -15.99
N PRO A 218 7.87 0.63 -17.32
CA PRO A 218 8.91 0.37 -18.31
C PRO A 218 10.17 1.20 -18.13
N GLU A 219 10.02 2.47 -17.70
CA GLU A 219 11.08 3.43 -17.47
C GLU A 219 11.82 3.30 -16.13
N ASP A 220 11.24 2.62 -15.13
CA ASP A 220 11.91 2.36 -13.86
C ASP A 220 12.81 1.14 -14.01
N ASN A 221 14.12 1.36 -13.98
CA ASN A 221 15.11 0.30 -14.14
C ASN A 221 15.49 -0.36 -12.82
N ARG A 222 14.99 0.13 -11.68
CA ARG A 222 15.40 -0.38 -10.37
C ARG A 222 14.90 -1.79 -10.11
N GLY A 223 15.76 -2.59 -9.49
CA GLY A 223 15.42 -3.91 -8.97
C GLY A 223 14.67 -3.86 -7.64
N LEU A 224 14.12 -4.99 -7.20
CA LEU A 224 13.39 -5.13 -5.94
C LEU A 224 14.28 -4.74 -4.74
N TYR A 225 15.54 -5.17 -4.74
CA TYR A 225 16.46 -4.86 -3.65
C TYR A 225 16.83 -3.38 -3.58
N GLU A 226 16.89 -2.68 -4.71
CA GLU A 226 17.22 -1.25 -4.74
C GLU A 226 16.09 -0.39 -4.14
N ILE A 227 14.83 -0.76 -4.38
CA ILE A 227 13.70 -0.07 -3.75
C ILE A 227 13.59 -0.42 -2.25
N VAL A 228 13.93 -1.64 -1.85
CA VAL A 228 13.93 -2.05 -0.44
C VAL A 228 15.15 -1.48 0.30
N ASP A 229 16.26 -1.22 -0.38
CA ASP A 229 17.39 -0.51 0.23
C ASP A 229 17.05 0.94 0.58
N SER A 230 16.06 1.54 -0.08
CA SER A 230 15.49 2.80 0.39
C SER A 230 14.72 2.64 1.72
N ILE A 231 14.17 1.45 2.02
CA ILE A 231 13.63 1.07 3.34
C ILE A 231 14.77 0.82 4.33
N ASN A 232 15.91 0.26 3.90
CA ASN A 232 17.11 0.18 4.76
C ASN A 232 17.77 1.55 5.01
N SER A 233 17.45 2.54 4.16
CA SER A 233 17.82 3.95 4.38
C SER A 233 16.91 4.67 5.37
N TRP A 234 15.93 3.97 5.96
CA TRP A 234 15.18 4.45 7.11
C TRP A 234 16.18 4.71 8.27
N PRO A 235 16.07 5.83 9.00
CA PRO A 235 17.16 6.43 9.78
C PRO A 235 17.78 5.54 10.87
N ALA A 236 17.12 4.45 11.27
CA ALA A 236 17.54 3.62 12.38
C ALA A 236 18.74 2.70 12.09
N VAL A 237 19.06 2.37 10.82
CA VAL A 237 20.04 1.29 10.54
C VAL A 237 21.28 1.75 9.75
N GLY A 238 21.21 2.84 8.96
CA GLY A 238 22.29 3.22 8.04
C GLY A 238 22.90 4.62 8.17
N LEU A 239 22.29 5.54 8.93
CA LEU A 239 22.65 6.97 8.86
C LEU A 239 23.99 7.31 9.55
N ALA A 240 24.33 6.62 10.64
CA ALA A 240 25.54 6.91 11.41
C ALA A 240 26.85 6.52 10.68
N GLY A 241 26.79 5.57 9.75
CA GLY A 241 27.94 5.12 8.96
C GLY A 241 28.23 6.03 7.77
N LYS A 242 27.21 6.31 6.94
CA LYS A 242 27.41 7.02 5.66
C LYS A 242 27.69 8.52 5.82
N LEU A 243 27.20 9.17 6.89
CA LEU A 243 27.53 10.58 7.15
C LEU A 243 29.01 10.78 7.52
N ARG A 244 29.64 9.81 8.21
CA ARG A 244 31.08 9.87 8.54
C ARG A 244 31.98 9.67 7.34
N ASP A 245 31.58 8.85 6.38
CA ASP A 245 32.37 8.59 5.18
C ASP A 245 32.29 9.75 4.17
N HIS A 246 31.21 10.57 4.22
CA HIS A 246 31.00 11.68 3.29
C HIS A 246 31.57 13.03 3.75
N GLU A 247 31.80 13.25 5.05
CA GLU A 247 32.56 14.42 5.53
C GLU A 247 34.02 14.42 5.03
N ALA A 248 34.53 13.26 4.57
CA ALA A 248 35.86 13.13 3.98
C ALA A 248 35.91 13.38 2.45
N ALA A 249 34.75 13.42 1.76
CA ALA A 249 34.67 13.62 0.31
C ALA A 249 34.32 15.07 -0.03
N GLY A 250 35.30 15.96 0.12
CA GLY A 250 35.15 17.42 0.07
C GLY A 250 34.94 18.09 -1.29
N ASP A 251 34.56 19.37 -1.16
CA ASP A 251 34.73 20.54 -2.03
C ASP A 251 34.06 20.67 -3.41
N GLN A 252 33.71 19.60 -4.14
CA GLN A 252 33.08 19.79 -5.47
C GLN A 252 31.55 20.07 -5.41
N GLY A 253 30.85 19.59 -4.38
CA GLY A 253 29.39 19.79 -4.23
C GLY A 253 29.00 21.20 -3.77
N SER A 254 29.87 21.89 -3.02
CA SER A 254 29.57 23.18 -2.39
C SER A 254 29.46 24.33 -3.40
N ALA A 255 30.27 24.30 -4.47
CA ALA A 255 30.25 25.32 -5.52
C ALA A 255 28.99 25.24 -6.41
N ALA A 256 28.52 24.04 -6.74
CA ALA A 256 27.29 23.85 -7.52
C ALA A 256 26.03 24.26 -6.73
N ILE A 257 26.03 24.08 -5.40
CA ILE A 257 24.92 24.47 -4.53
C ILE A 257 24.80 25.99 -4.40
N ALA A 258 25.91 26.71 -4.40
CA ALA A 258 25.92 28.17 -4.27
C ALA A 258 25.26 28.91 -5.45
N GLU A 259 25.21 28.30 -6.64
CA GLU A 259 24.56 28.86 -7.83
C GLU A 259 23.15 28.29 -8.10
N THR A 260 22.68 27.34 -7.29
CA THR A 260 21.43 26.60 -7.52
C THR A 260 20.27 27.17 -6.72
N SER A 261 19.20 27.62 -7.41
CA SER A 261 17.95 28.01 -6.74
C SER A 261 17.15 26.76 -6.35
N MET A 262 16.93 26.58 -5.04
CA MET A 262 16.04 25.52 -4.54
C MET A 262 14.63 25.64 -5.10
N ARG A 263 14.20 26.86 -5.49
CA ARG A 263 12.90 27.10 -6.14
C ARG A 263 12.78 26.36 -7.46
N GLU A 264 13.78 26.49 -8.33
CA GLU A 264 13.75 25.87 -9.66
C GLU A 264 13.69 24.35 -9.55
N VAL A 265 14.49 23.78 -8.66
CA VAL A 265 14.49 22.34 -8.37
C VAL A 265 13.12 21.92 -7.81
N THR A 266 12.56 22.68 -6.88
CA THR A 266 11.24 22.38 -6.28
C THR A 266 10.10 22.47 -7.32
N ILE A 267 10.16 23.42 -8.25
CA ILE A 267 9.20 23.52 -9.38
C ILE A 267 9.32 22.30 -10.30
N ALA A 268 10.54 21.87 -10.61
CA ALA A 268 10.78 20.68 -11.42
C ALA A 268 10.25 19.41 -10.72
N ILE A 269 10.49 19.28 -9.41
CA ILE A 269 9.93 18.21 -8.58
C ILE A 269 8.40 18.23 -8.62
N ARG A 270 7.76 19.41 -8.49
CA ARG A 270 6.29 19.55 -8.55
C ARG A 270 5.72 19.03 -9.87
N ARG A 271 6.38 19.34 -11.00
CA ARG A 271 5.99 18.84 -12.33
C ARG A 271 6.16 17.32 -12.42
N LEU A 272 7.24 16.79 -11.87
CA LEU A 272 7.47 15.35 -11.80
C LEU A 272 6.40 14.66 -10.96
N LEU A 273 6.06 15.24 -9.82
CA LEU A 273 5.03 14.75 -8.89
C LEU A 273 3.65 14.67 -9.56
N ALA A 274 3.26 15.66 -10.38
CA ALA A 274 2.01 15.60 -11.14
C ALA A 274 1.96 14.41 -12.13
N ARG A 275 3.12 13.86 -12.52
CA ARG A 275 3.23 12.72 -13.45
C ARG A 275 3.35 11.36 -12.75
N ILE A 276 4.09 11.27 -11.64
CA ILE A 276 4.41 9.98 -11.00
C ILE A 276 3.80 9.81 -9.60
N GLY A 277 3.28 10.89 -9.01
CA GLY A 277 2.77 10.91 -7.64
C GLY A 277 3.89 10.98 -6.59
N PHE A 278 3.55 11.42 -5.37
CA PHE A 278 4.55 11.53 -4.29
C PHE A 278 5.11 10.16 -3.89
N GLY A 279 4.29 9.10 -3.91
CA GLY A 279 4.65 7.75 -3.45
C GLY A 279 5.85 7.13 -4.17
N GLU A 280 5.97 7.39 -5.46
CA GLU A 280 7.03 6.85 -6.32
C GLU A 280 8.27 7.78 -6.37
N LEU A 281 8.12 9.05 -5.97
CA LEU A 281 9.16 10.07 -6.03
C LEU A 281 10.42 9.67 -5.24
N SER A 282 11.54 9.62 -5.94
CA SER A 282 12.87 9.30 -5.41
C SER A 282 13.92 10.34 -5.81
N MET A 283 15.02 10.43 -5.04
CA MET A 283 16.14 11.33 -5.36
C MET A 283 16.71 11.05 -6.75
N SER A 284 16.72 9.79 -7.19
CA SER A 284 17.19 9.37 -8.50
C SER A 284 16.35 9.93 -9.66
N GLU A 285 15.02 9.89 -9.52
CA GLU A 285 14.14 10.45 -10.55
C GLU A 285 14.22 11.98 -10.59
N ILE A 286 14.39 12.61 -9.42
CA ILE A 286 14.61 14.05 -9.33
C ILE A 286 15.94 14.38 -10.01
N ALA A 287 17.01 13.64 -9.74
CA ALA A 287 18.31 13.80 -10.38
C ALA A 287 18.19 13.69 -11.91
N ALA A 288 17.48 12.67 -12.40
CA ALA A 288 17.27 12.45 -13.82
C ALA A 288 16.53 13.61 -14.51
N VAL A 289 15.57 14.24 -13.84
CA VAL A 289 14.76 15.33 -14.41
C VAL A 289 15.43 16.69 -14.26
N THR A 290 16.17 16.91 -13.18
CA THR A 290 16.75 18.20 -12.84
C THR A 290 18.19 18.36 -13.30
N GLY A 291 18.87 17.24 -13.61
CA GLY A 291 20.29 17.22 -13.98
C GLY A 291 21.24 17.33 -12.78
N TYR A 292 20.72 17.49 -11.55
CA TYR A 292 21.53 17.49 -10.34
C TYR A 292 21.90 16.08 -9.90
N SER A 293 23.04 15.92 -9.23
CA SER A 293 23.40 14.65 -8.63
C SER A 293 22.51 14.34 -7.42
N GLU A 294 22.28 13.06 -7.12
CA GLU A 294 21.54 12.66 -5.91
C GLU A 294 22.19 13.21 -4.63
N SER A 295 23.53 13.30 -4.59
CA SER A 295 24.27 13.89 -3.47
C SER A 295 23.95 15.38 -3.30
N THR A 296 23.90 16.14 -4.41
CA THR A 296 23.51 17.56 -4.39
C THR A 296 22.09 17.72 -3.87
N LEU A 297 21.14 16.92 -4.37
CA LEU A 297 19.75 16.95 -3.93
C LEU A 297 19.60 16.56 -2.44
N GLN A 298 20.37 15.57 -1.99
CA GLN A 298 20.41 15.16 -0.59
C GLN A 298 20.99 16.28 0.31
N GLN A 299 22.01 17.00 -0.14
CA GLN A 299 22.56 18.16 0.58
C GLN A 299 21.58 19.34 0.60
N MET A 300 20.78 19.52 -0.46
CA MET A 300 19.78 20.58 -0.54
C MET A 300 18.57 20.30 0.35
N PHE A 301 17.92 19.15 0.17
CA PHE A 301 16.64 18.85 0.80
C PHE A 301 16.76 18.02 2.08
N GLY A 302 17.92 17.41 2.33
CA GLY A 302 18.16 16.54 3.50
C GLY A 302 17.45 15.19 3.43
N SER A 303 16.18 15.16 3.00
CA SER A 303 15.39 13.94 2.92
C SER A 303 14.16 14.13 2.02
N ARG A 304 13.46 13.04 1.75
CA ARG A 304 12.16 13.08 1.05
C ARG A 304 11.09 13.87 1.83
N PRO A 305 11.03 13.81 3.17
CA PRO A 305 10.28 14.77 3.97
C PRO A 305 10.69 16.23 3.78
N GLY A 306 11.99 16.53 3.64
CA GLY A 306 12.44 17.89 3.33
C GLY A 306 11.98 18.37 1.95
N ILE A 307 11.90 17.48 0.96
CA ILE A 307 11.26 17.79 -0.34
C ILE A 307 9.77 18.12 -0.14
N ALA A 308 9.07 17.34 0.68
CA ALA A 308 7.64 17.56 0.98
C ALA A 308 7.41 18.94 1.58
N MET A 309 8.28 19.34 2.53
CA MET A 309 8.26 20.67 3.15
C MET A 309 8.49 21.77 2.10
N CYS A 310 9.51 21.65 1.26
CA CYS A 310 9.76 22.64 0.21
C CYS A 310 8.58 22.75 -0.77
N LEU A 311 7.95 21.64 -1.14
CA LEU A 311 6.75 21.61 -1.98
C LEU A 311 5.57 22.35 -1.32
N LEU A 312 5.32 22.12 -0.03
CA LEU A 312 4.29 22.87 0.70
C LEU A 312 4.61 24.37 0.67
N PHE A 313 5.86 24.73 0.99
CA PHE A 313 6.28 26.12 1.13
C PHE A 313 6.10 26.88 -0.18
N ILE A 314 6.54 26.30 -1.31
CA ILE A 314 6.40 26.97 -2.60
C ILE A 314 4.93 27.10 -3.04
N ASN A 315 4.07 26.11 -2.71
CA ASN A 315 2.65 26.14 -3.06
C ASN A 315 1.93 27.24 -2.26
N CYS A 316 2.21 27.33 -0.95
CA CYS A 316 1.63 28.34 -0.09
C CYS A 316 2.16 29.73 -0.44
N TYR A 317 3.47 29.88 -0.67
CA TYR A 317 4.10 31.13 -1.08
C TYR A 317 3.46 31.71 -2.35
N GLU A 318 3.29 30.90 -3.40
CA GLU A 318 2.68 31.36 -4.65
C GLU A 318 1.21 31.77 -4.45
N ARG A 319 0.46 31.07 -3.60
CA ARG A 319 -0.93 31.42 -3.29
C ARG A 319 -1.06 32.67 -2.43
N TYR A 320 -0.13 32.89 -1.50
CA TYR A 320 -0.09 34.12 -0.69
C TYR A 320 0.06 35.36 -1.57
N GLN A 321 0.83 35.26 -2.65
CA GLN A 321 1.01 36.35 -3.62
C GLN A 321 -0.27 36.71 -4.39
N THR A 322 -1.29 35.83 -4.38
CA THR A 322 -2.58 36.06 -5.05
C THR A 322 -3.67 36.56 -4.11
N VAL A 323 -3.39 36.65 -2.81
CA VAL A 323 -4.34 37.18 -1.83
C VAL A 323 -4.54 38.67 -2.09
N ASP A 324 -5.78 39.14 -1.89
CA ASP A 324 -6.14 40.54 -2.06
C ASP A 324 -5.23 41.43 -1.20
N PRO A 325 -4.45 42.34 -1.82
CA PRO A 325 -3.51 43.21 -1.10
C PRO A 325 -4.20 44.20 -0.16
N ASP A 326 -5.51 44.43 -0.31
CA ASP A 326 -6.28 45.34 0.55
C ASP A 326 -6.72 44.66 1.87
N LEU A 327 -6.58 43.33 1.98
CA LEU A 327 -6.79 42.62 3.23
C LEU A 327 -5.70 42.98 4.24
N SER A 328 -6.11 43.23 5.47
CA SER A 328 -5.21 43.62 6.55
C SER A 328 -5.52 42.90 7.85
N GLY A 329 -4.51 42.87 8.72
CA GLY A 329 -4.56 42.25 10.03
C GLY A 329 -5.06 40.80 10.01
N ILE A 330 -6.03 40.51 10.87
CA ILE A 330 -6.53 39.16 11.13
C ILE A 330 -7.23 38.53 9.93
N ALA A 331 -7.79 39.34 9.03
CA ALA A 331 -8.40 38.85 7.80
C ALA A 331 -7.36 38.22 6.87
N LEU A 332 -6.20 38.87 6.73
CA LEU A 332 -5.07 38.35 5.96
C LEU A 332 -4.47 37.08 6.60
N VAL A 333 -4.35 37.05 7.93
CA VAL A 333 -3.89 35.87 8.67
C VAL A 333 -4.83 34.67 8.46
N ARG A 334 -6.14 34.90 8.47
CA ARG A 334 -7.15 33.84 8.19
C ARG A 334 -6.99 33.28 6.79
N GLU A 335 -6.83 34.14 5.78
CA GLU A 335 -6.65 33.64 4.42
C GLU A 335 -5.37 32.83 4.25
N PHE A 336 -4.29 33.24 4.92
CA PHE A 336 -3.08 32.42 4.95
C PHE A 336 -3.36 31.05 5.62
N ILE A 337 -4.02 31.00 6.78
CA ILE A 337 -4.40 29.74 7.44
C ILE A 337 -5.24 28.84 6.51
N ASP A 338 -6.22 29.42 5.81
CA ASP A 338 -7.11 28.68 4.92
C ASP A 338 -6.34 28.11 3.72
N ILE A 339 -5.44 28.89 3.12
CA ILE A 339 -4.53 28.42 2.06
C ILE A 339 -3.71 27.21 2.52
N ASN A 340 -3.13 27.27 3.72
CA ASN A 340 -2.31 26.17 4.24
C ASN A 340 -3.13 24.92 4.53
N THR A 341 -4.30 25.11 5.14
CA THR A 341 -5.19 24.02 5.51
C THR A 341 -5.67 23.30 4.26
N ASP A 342 -6.09 24.05 3.24
CA ASP A 342 -6.49 23.51 1.95
C ASP A 342 -5.32 22.79 1.24
N GLU A 343 -4.08 23.32 1.32
CA GLU A 343 -2.92 22.66 0.73
C GLU A 343 -2.57 21.31 1.41
N ILE A 344 -2.63 21.28 2.74
CA ILE A 344 -2.46 20.06 3.56
C ILE A 344 -3.54 19.03 3.23
N GLN A 345 -4.80 19.47 3.11
CA GLN A 345 -5.93 18.59 2.79
C GLN A 345 -5.86 18.02 1.37
N ARG A 346 -5.41 18.82 0.40
CA ARG A 346 -5.25 18.36 -1.00
C ARG A 346 -4.11 17.36 -1.16
N ASN A 347 -3.11 17.40 -0.28
CA ASN A 347 -1.90 16.59 -0.39
C ASN A 347 -1.58 15.84 0.92
N PRO A 348 -2.40 14.85 1.34
CA PRO A 348 -2.24 14.17 2.63
C PRO A 348 -0.88 13.45 2.77
N VAL A 349 -0.29 13.01 1.66
CA VAL A 349 1.03 12.38 1.64
C VAL A 349 2.15 13.38 1.97
N ILE A 350 2.03 14.64 1.52
CA ILE A 350 2.97 15.71 1.87
C ILE A 350 2.86 16.01 3.38
N ALA A 351 1.64 16.12 3.90
CA ALA A 351 1.38 16.34 5.32
C ALA A 351 1.97 15.22 6.20
N GLN A 352 1.76 13.95 5.83
CA GLN A 352 2.33 12.81 6.56
C GLN A 352 3.86 12.85 6.59
N ASN A 353 4.50 13.21 5.48
CA ASN A 353 5.95 13.33 5.42
C ASN A 353 6.46 14.50 6.28
N MET A 354 5.74 15.62 6.32
CA MET A 354 6.09 16.73 7.20
C MET A 354 6.00 16.38 8.69
N MET A 355 5.06 15.52 9.09
CA MET A 355 5.00 15.02 10.48
C MET A 355 6.25 14.21 10.87
N LEU A 356 6.84 13.46 9.94
CA LEU A 356 8.12 12.75 10.17
C LEU A 356 9.28 13.72 10.39
N LEU A 357 9.27 14.83 9.66
CA LEU A 357 10.27 15.90 9.77
C LEU A 357 10.13 16.67 11.09
N LEU A 358 8.89 16.99 11.50
CA LEU A 358 8.60 17.72 12.74
C LEU A 358 8.85 16.90 14.01
N SER A 359 8.70 15.58 13.92
CA SER A 359 9.00 14.67 15.03
C SER A 359 10.51 14.42 15.21
N GLY A 360 11.37 15.07 14.40
CA GLY A 360 12.83 14.99 14.52
C GLY A 360 13.43 13.70 13.97
N HIS A 361 12.65 12.89 13.24
CA HIS A 361 13.10 11.59 12.75
C HIS A 361 13.90 11.68 11.44
N THR A 362 13.98 12.84 10.78
CA THR A 362 14.63 12.97 9.47
C THR A 362 15.46 14.25 9.32
N ALA A 363 16.43 14.21 8.40
CA ALA A 363 17.23 15.39 8.04
C ALA A 363 16.36 16.48 7.40
N GLN A 364 16.60 17.71 7.86
CA GLN A 364 15.92 18.94 7.43
C GLN A 364 16.50 19.47 6.11
N PRO A 365 15.73 20.22 5.30
CA PRO A 365 16.29 20.95 4.18
C PRO A 365 17.23 22.05 4.68
N ARG A 366 18.18 22.46 3.84
CA ARG A 366 19.01 23.63 4.12
C ARG A 366 18.17 24.89 3.93
N TYR A 367 17.63 25.41 5.02
CA TYR A 367 16.79 26.61 5.03
C TYR A 367 17.46 27.83 4.37
N GLU A 368 18.78 27.92 4.44
CA GLU A 368 19.59 28.97 3.78
C GLU A 368 19.37 29.05 2.26
N LEU A 369 18.99 27.94 1.63
CA LEU A 369 18.81 27.82 0.19
C LEU A 369 17.36 28.04 -0.25
N ILE A 370 16.42 28.19 0.70
CA ILE A 370 15.01 28.44 0.40
C ILE A 370 14.82 29.94 0.13
N ASP A 371 14.60 30.29 -1.13
CA ASP A 371 14.39 31.65 -1.64
C ASP A 371 12.89 32.01 -1.83
N PHE A 372 11.98 31.18 -1.31
CA PHE A 372 10.51 31.33 -1.39
C PHE A 372 9.86 31.20 0.00
N ASP A 373 10.34 31.99 0.96
CA ASP A 373 9.86 31.94 2.34
C ASP A 373 8.58 32.75 2.55
N SER A 374 7.52 32.09 3.00
CA SER A 374 6.21 32.70 3.30
C SER A 374 6.12 33.27 4.73
N ARG A 375 7.08 32.95 5.61
CA ARG A 375 7.09 33.38 7.02
C ARG A 375 7.14 34.91 7.20
N PRO A 376 7.94 35.68 6.43
CA PRO A 376 7.95 37.14 6.56
C PRO A 376 6.59 37.78 6.27
N SER A 377 5.84 37.28 5.28
CA SER A 377 4.49 37.75 4.97
C SER A 377 3.52 37.45 6.12
N PHE A 378 3.65 36.27 6.72
CA PHE A 378 2.85 35.85 7.86
C PHE A 378 3.14 36.69 9.11
N ASP A 379 4.42 36.92 9.42
CA ASP A 379 4.89 37.79 10.51
C ASP A 379 4.37 39.23 10.33
N ALA A 380 4.40 39.76 9.11
CA ALA A 380 3.91 41.10 8.81
C ALA A 380 2.39 41.22 9.02
N ALA A 381 1.62 40.23 8.56
CA ALA A 381 0.16 40.20 8.74
C ALA A 381 -0.23 40.15 10.23
N ILE A 382 0.48 39.36 11.03
CA ILE A 382 0.26 39.29 12.47
C ILE A 382 0.60 40.62 13.16
N LYS A 383 1.75 41.22 12.84
CA LYS A 383 2.14 42.53 13.39
C LYS A 383 1.11 43.61 13.07
N ASP A 384 0.57 43.62 11.85
CA ASP A 384 -0.51 44.54 11.47
C ASP A 384 -1.81 44.27 12.27
N ALA A 385 -2.18 43.01 12.50
CA ALA A 385 -3.35 42.65 13.31
C ALA A 385 -3.23 43.16 14.76
N PHE A 386 -2.04 43.02 15.36
CA PHE A 386 -1.74 43.58 16.68
C PHE A 386 -1.78 45.12 16.70
N ALA A 387 -1.19 45.76 15.69
CA ALA A 387 -1.17 47.22 15.58
C ALA A 387 -2.59 47.82 15.46
N ARG A 388 -3.53 47.06 14.88
CA ARG A 388 -4.94 47.43 14.72
C ARG A 388 -5.81 47.10 15.94
N GLY A 389 -5.26 46.42 16.95
CA GLY A 389 -6.01 45.99 18.13
C GLY A 389 -7.01 44.86 17.85
N GLU A 390 -6.82 44.12 16.74
CA GLU A 390 -7.66 42.98 16.37
C GLU A 390 -7.31 41.72 17.16
N LEU A 391 -6.10 41.69 17.73
CA LEU A 391 -5.61 40.65 18.64
C LEU A 391 -5.38 41.23 20.04
N ARG A 392 -5.41 40.35 21.05
CA ARG A 392 -5.30 40.75 22.46
C ARG A 392 -3.96 41.41 22.75
N SER A 393 -3.98 42.64 23.28
CA SER A 393 -2.81 43.50 23.51
C SER A 393 -1.79 42.99 24.54
N GLY A 394 -2.08 41.90 25.26
CA GLY A 394 -1.19 41.31 26.26
C GLY A 394 -0.28 40.18 25.74
N LEU A 395 -0.37 39.88 24.44
CA LEU A 395 0.44 38.83 23.80
C LEU A 395 1.63 39.44 23.06
N ASP A 396 2.76 38.73 23.05
CA ASP A 396 3.90 39.09 22.20
C ASP A 396 3.62 38.68 20.73
N PRO A 397 3.64 39.63 19.76
CA PRO A 397 3.32 39.32 18.37
C PRO A 397 4.27 38.31 17.71
N GLN A 398 5.55 38.33 18.09
CA GLN A 398 6.55 37.45 17.50
C GLN A 398 6.37 36.00 18.02
N GLN A 399 6.16 35.85 19.32
CA GLN A 399 5.86 34.56 19.95
C GLN A 399 4.55 33.97 19.43
N PHE A 400 3.49 34.78 19.26
CA PHE A 400 2.25 34.33 18.65
C PHE A 400 2.46 33.86 17.21
N SER A 401 3.23 34.60 16.41
CA SER A 401 3.57 34.21 15.03
C SER A 401 4.27 32.85 14.98
N TRP A 402 5.28 32.62 15.82
CA TRP A 402 5.99 31.35 15.88
C TRP A 402 5.07 30.18 16.26
N VAL A 403 4.21 30.36 17.28
CA VAL A 403 3.25 29.32 17.69
C VAL A 403 2.30 28.96 16.55
N LEU A 404 1.78 29.97 15.83
CA LEU A 404 0.85 29.76 14.74
C LEU A 404 1.53 29.09 13.54
N GLN A 405 2.74 29.53 13.16
CA GLN A 405 3.52 28.92 12.08
C GLN A 405 3.90 27.46 12.38
N ARG A 406 4.21 27.11 13.64
CA ARG A 406 4.42 25.70 14.05
C ARG A 406 3.17 24.86 13.92
N THR A 407 2.02 25.40 14.33
CA THR A 407 0.72 24.73 14.21
C THR A 407 0.39 24.45 12.73
N LEU A 408 0.82 25.33 11.84
CA LEU A 408 0.69 25.20 10.38
C LEU A 408 1.85 24.44 9.72
N LEU A 409 2.72 23.79 10.51
CA LEU A 409 3.85 22.96 10.05
C LEU A 409 4.99 23.73 9.34
N PHE A 410 5.09 25.05 9.47
CA PHE A 410 6.15 25.87 8.85
C PHE A 410 7.47 25.95 9.64
N GLU A 411 7.48 25.50 10.89
CA GLU A 411 8.70 25.49 11.72
C GLU A 411 8.97 24.10 12.29
N ALA A 412 10.19 23.58 12.06
CA ALA A 412 10.69 22.36 12.65
C ALA A 412 11.95 22.64 13.50
N GLY A 413 11.81 22.57 14.83
CA GLY A 413 12.93 22.65 15.77
C GLY A 413 12.50 22.97 17.21
N PRO A 414 13.29 22.57 18.23
CA PRO A 414 13.09 23.05 19.59
C PRO A 414 13.23 24.59 19.63
N LEU A 415 12.41 25.28 20.45
CA LEU A 415 12.52 26.73 20.63
C LEU A 415 13.92 27.04 21.14
N ALA A 416 14.82 27.48 20.27
CA ALA A 416 16.24 27.55 20.61
C ALA A 416 16.53 28.53 21.76
N ASN A 417 15.61 29.43 22.11
CA ASN A 417 15.76 30.38 23.23
C ASN A 417 14.44 30.85 23.87
N ALA A 418 13.29 30.21 23.62
CA ALA A 418 12.07 30.53 24.35
C ALA A 418 11.83 29.42 25.38
N THR A 419 12.17 29.71 26.63
CA THR A 419 11.51 29.08 27.78
C THR A 419 10.00 29.08 27.51
N PRO A 420 9.30 27.93 27.54
CA PRO A 420 7.87 27.93 27.37
C PRO A 420 7.26 28.36 28.71
N GLU A 421 7.16 29.66 28.96
CA GLU A 421 6.31 30.14 30.06
C GLU A 421 4.82 30.04 29.71
N ILE A 422 4.47 29.91 28.43
CA ILE A 422 3.08 29.78 27.98
C ILE A 422 2.96 28.61 27.00
N ASP A 423 2.07 27.66 27.32
CA ASP A 423 1.63 26.55 26.46
C ASP A 423 1.11 27.12 25.12
N ALA A 424 1.49 26.51 23.99
CA ALA A 424 1.01 26.90 22.66
C ALA A 424 -0.53 26.94 22.57
N VAL A 425 -1.22 26.01 23.25
CA VAL A 425 -2.68 25.98 23.34
C VAL A 425 -3.21 27.16 24.12
N GLU A 426 -2.58 27.48 25.26
CA GLU A 426 -2.96 28.62 26.10
C GLU A 426 -2.78 29.95 25.34
N LEU A 427 -1.69 30.09 24.59
CA LEU A 427 -1.39 31.28 23.81
C LEU A 427 -2.43 31.50 22.68
N LEU A 428 -2.84 30.42 22.00
CA LEU A 428 -3.91 30.46 20.99
C LEU A 428 -5.28 30.79 21.61
N LEU A 429 -5.60 30.22 22.79
CA LEU A 429 -6.85 30.50 23.51
C LEU A 429 -6.91 31.97 23.96
N GLN A 430 -5.82 32.51 24.49
CA GLN A 430 -5.76 33.92 24.89
C GLN A 430 -5.89 34.87 23.70
N ALA A 431 -5.36 34.49 22.53
CA ALA A 431 -5.55 35.26 21.29
C ALA A 431 -7.02 35.26 20.83
N ALA A 432 -7.74 34.16 21.05
CA ALA A 432 -9.18 34.05 20.82
C ALA A 432 -10.04 34.74 21.88
N GLY A 433 -9.42 35.41 22.88
CA GLY A 433 -10.11 36.16 23.92
C GLY A 433 -10.44 35.36 25.19
N ALA A 434 -9.97 34.11 25.31
CA ALA A 434 -10.12 33.36 26.55
C ALA A 434 -9.29 33.99 27.69
N PRO A 435 -9.78 34.01 28.94
CA PRO A 435 -8.98 34.48 30.07
C PRO A 435 -7.76 33.56 30.27
N PRO A 436 -6.62 34.08 30.78
CA PRO A 436 -5.48 33.26 31.13
C PRO A 436 -5.88 32.16 32.11
N ARG A 437 -5.32 30.96 31.96
CA ARG A 437 -5.47 29.90 32.96
C ARG A 437 -4.95 30.40 34.31
N GLU A 438 -5.78 30.33 35.35
CA GLU A 438 -5.35 30.65 36.71
C GLU A 438 -4.19 29.71 37.10
N ASP A 439 -3.07 30.27 37.52
CA ASP A 439 -1.91 29.49 37.93
C ASP A 439 -2.29 28.53 39.07
N ALA A 440 -2.06 27.23 38.84
CA ALA A 440 -2.18 26.20 39.88
C ALA A 440 -1.14 26.38 41.03
N SER A 441 -0.29 27.41 40.97
CA SER A 441 0.71 27.75 41.99
C SER A 441 0.15 28.52 43.19
N THR A 442 -1.14 28.90 43.19
CA THR A 442 -1.79 29.50 44.37
C THR A 442 -2.42 28.47 45.32
N SER A 443 -2.33 27.16 45.03
CA SER A 443 -2.72 26.09 45.96
C SER A 443 -1.58 25.64 46.89
N THR A 444 -1.02 26.58 47.63
CA THR A 444 -0.27 26.37 48.89
C THR A 444 -0.50 27.64 49.70
N THR A 445 -1.20 27.70 50.84
CA THR A 445 -1.13 26.86 52.02
C THR A 445 -2.31 27.23 52.95
N VAL A 446 -2.86 26.24 53.67
CA VAL A 446 -3.71 26.28 54.90
C VAL A 446 -5.04 27.04 54.85
#